data_AF-A0AAV8SFD5-F1
#
_entry.id   AF-A0AAV8SFD5-F1
#
_cell.length_a   1.000
_cell.length_b   1.000
_cell.length_c   1.000
_cell.angle_alpha   90.00
_cell.angle_beta   90.00
_cell.angle_gamma   90.00
#
_symmetry.space_group_name_H-M   'P 1'
#
loop_
_entity.id
_entity.type
_entity.pdbx_description
1 polymer ?
#
loop_
_entity_poly.entity_id
_entity_poly.type
_entity_poly.pdbx_seq_one_letter_code
_entity_poly.pdbx_strand_id
1 'polypeptide(L)'
;MVTCDCCPCFGRRRKKNAKKSATVDDDKELLMSQMNFEKRFGQSAAFVTSTLMEEGGVPPSSSPAALLKEAVHVISCGYEDKTDWGTELGWI
;
A
#
# COMPACT_ATOMS: atom_id res chain seq x y z
N MET A 1 -19.68 -19.51 12.36
CA MET A 1 -19.29 -18.65 13.49
C MET A 1 -18.22 -19.37 14.28
N VAL A 2 -16.95 -19.04 14.08
CA VAL A 2 -15.89 -19.37 15.04
C VAL A 2 -15.22 -18.06 15.36
N THR A 3 -15.51 -17.61 16.56
CA THR A 3 -15.04 -16.41 17.23
C THR A 3 -13.68 -16.67 17.87
N CYS A 4 -12.96 -15.57 18.07
CA CYS A 4 -11.63 -15.41 18.64
C CYS A 4 -11.22 -16.36 19.77
N ASP A 5 -9.97 -16.84 19.68
CA ASP A 5 -9.18 -17.19 20.86
C ASP A 5 -7.97 -16.25 20.97
N CYS A 6 -8.14 -15.26 21.84
CA CYS A 6 -7.07 -14.43 22.36
C CYS A 6 -6.07 -15.29 23.13
N CYS A 7 -4.80 -15.11 22.79
CA CYS A 7 -3.61 -15.61 23.47
C CYS A 7 -3.58 -15.26 24.98
N PRO A 8 -2.89 -16.06 25.81
CA PRO A 8 -1.99 -15.45 26.79
C PRO A 8 -0.58 -16.10 26.82
N CYS A 9 0.39 -15.21 27.02
CA CYS A 9 1.84 -15.31 26.89
C CYS A 9 2.57 -16.19 27.93
N PHE A 10 3.68 -16.85 27.54
CA PHE A 10 4.81 -17.13 28.45
C PHE A 10 6.19 -17.21 27.72
N GLY A 11 6.89 -16.07 27.67
CA GLY A 11 8.33 -15.95 27.95
C GLY A 11 9.41 -16.40 26.94
N ARG A 12 9.98 -15.44 26.18
CA ARG A 12 11.46 -15.30 26.07
C ARG A 12 11.87 -13.87 25.63
N ARG A 13 12.93 -13.37 26.25
CA ARG A 13 13.41 -11.98 26.27
C ARG A 13 14.65 -11.82 25.36
N ARG A 14 14.86 -10.60 24.82
CA ARG A 14 15.97 -10.02 23.99
C ARG A 14 15.64 -9.99 22.48
N LYS A 15 15.87 -8.90 21.73
CA LYS A 15 16.81 -7.76 21.87
C LYS A 15 16.17 -6.54 21.16
N LYS A 16 16.22 -5.34 21.75
CA LYS A 16 15.80 -4.08 21.10
C LYS A 16 16.80 -3.75 19.98
N ASN A 17 16.31 -3.57 18.76
CA ASN A 17 16.96 -2.73 17.76
C ASN A 17 15.90 -1.75 17.28
N ALA A 18 15.92 -0.54 17.85
CA ALA A 18 15.16 0.57 17.34
C ALA A 18 15.83 1.04 16.05
N LYS A 19 15.30 0.62 14.89
CA LYS A 19 15.44 1.43 13.68
C LYS A 19 14.23 2.35 13.65
N LYS A 20 14.41 3.55 14.20
CA LYS A 20 13.59 4.71 13.85
C LYS A 20 13.91 5.06 12.40
N SER A 21 12.97 4.83 11.50
CA SER A 21 12.85 5.58 10.25
C SER A 21 11.49 6.27 10.32
N ALA A 22 11.43 7.32 11.13
CA ALA A 22 10.22 8.11 11.36
C ALA A 22 10.56 9.55 11.03
N THR A 23 10.61 9.86 9.73
CA THR A 23 10.59 11.21 9.14
C THR A 23 10.18 11.18 7.65
N VAL A 24 9.48 10.14 7.18
CA VAL A 24 8.96 10.07 5.79
C VAL A 24 7.47 9.75 5.72
N ASP A 25 6.86 9.42 6.87
CA ASP A 25 5.45 9.05 6.96
C ASP A 25 4.56 10.29 7.09
N ASP A 26 5.02 11.33 7.79
CA ASP A 26 4.27 12.57 8.06
C ASP A 26 4.13 13.43 6.80
N ASP A 27 5.21 13.60 6.04
CA ASP A 27 5.19 14.27 4.73
C ASP A 27 4.35 13.49 3.71
N LYS A 28 4.35 12.15 3.80
CA LYS A 28 3.50 11.28 2.99
C LYS A 28 2.04 11.44 3.39
N GLU A 29 1.68 11.42 4.68
CA GLU A 29 0.32 11.66 5.16
C GLU A 29 -0.19 13.04 4.75
N LEU A 30 0.66 14.07 4.85
CA LEU A 30 0.32 15.44 4.46
C LEU A 30 0.12 15.55 2.94
N LEU A 31 0.97 14.92 2.13
CA LEU A 31 0.76 14.79 0.69
C LEU A 31 -0.49 13.95 0.34
N MET A 32 -0.80 12.91 1.14
CA MET A 32 -2.02 12.10 1.05
C MET A 32 -3.29 12.87 1.45
N SER A 33 -3.16 13.88 2.31
CA SER A 33 -4.27 14.79 2.62
C SER A 33 -4.55 15.79 1.48
N GLN A 34 -3.54 16.10 0.66
CA GLN A 34 -3.64 17.09 -0.41
C GLN A 34 -4.04 16.48 -1.76
N MET A 35 -3.78 15.19 -1.98
CA MET A 35 -4.18 14.43 -3.17
C MET A 35 -4.97 13.19 -2.78
N ASN A 36 -6.20 13.05 -3.27
CA ASN A 36 -6.98 11.82 -3.05
C ASN A 36 -6.39 10.69 -3.91
N PHE A 37 -5.40 9.98 -3.39
CA PHE A 37 -4.66 8.93 -4.09
C PHE A 37 -5.56 7.76 -4.51
N GLU A 38 -6.57 7.42 -3.71
CA GLU A 38 -7.54 6.38 -4.08
C GLU A 38 -8.37 6.78 -5.31
N LYS A 39 -8.81 8.04 -5.37
CA LYS A 39 -9.49 8.59 -6.54
C LYS A 39 -8.55 8.73 -7.73
N ARG A 40 -7.30 9.15 -7.53
CA ARG A 40 -6.33 9.31 -8.63
C ARG A 40 -5.88 7.96 -9.20
N PHE A 41 -5.31 7.10 -8.37
CA PHE A 41 -4.56 5.91 -8.80
C PHE A 41 -5.27 4.58 -8.50
N GLY A 42 -6.36 4.61 -7.74
CA GLY A 42 -7.09 3.41 -7.32
C GLY A 42 -6.66 2.90 -5.94
N GLN A 43 -7.25 1.76 -5.53
CA GLN A 43 -7.18 1.26 -4.16
C GLN A 43 -5.95 0.37 -3.86
N SER A 44 -5.16 -0.02 -4.87
CA SER A 44 -4.00 -0.88 -4.63
C SER A 44 -2.87 -0.09 -3.96
N ALA A 45 -2.65 -0.35 -2.67
CA ALA A 45 -1.59 0.29 -1.89
C ALA A 45 -0.19 0.01 -2.44
N ALA A 46 0.03 -1.17 -3.02
CA ALA A 46 1.30 -1.53 -3.66
C ALA A 46 1.54 -0.70 -4.93
N PHE A 47 0.49 -0.52 -5.74
CA PHE A 47 0.54 0.31 -6.94
C PHE A 47 0.72 1.80 -6.60
N VAL A 48 -0.10 2.34 -5.68
CA VAL A 48 0.03 3.73 -5.22
C VAL A 48 1.43 4.00 -4.68
N THR A 49 1.97 3.09 -3.85
CA THR A 49 3.32 3.25 -3.32
C THR A 49 4.38 3.23 -4.42
N SER A 50 4.20 2.40 -5.45
CA SER A 50 5.09 2.37 -6.63
C SER A 50 5.13 3.72 -7.35
N THR A 51 3.98 4.39 -7.51
CA THR A 51 3.89 5.71 -8.18
C THR A 51 4.55 6.84 -7.38
N LEU A 52 4.68 6.67 -6.06
CA LEU A 52 5.33 7.64 -5.17
C LEU A 52 6.85 7.46 -5.10
N MET A 53 7.39 6.40 -5.68
CA MET A 53 8.82 6.16 -5.73
C MET A 53 9.40 6.83 -6.99
N GLU A 54 10.41 7.69 -6.83
CA GLU A 54 11.03 8.43 -7.95
C GLU A 54 11.54 7.49 -9.06
N GLU A 55 12.21 6.42 -8.67
CA GLU A 55 12.72 5.39 -9.58
C GLU A 55 11.69 4.28 -9.91
N GLY A 56 10.46 4.43 -9.42
CA GLY A 56 9.42 3.40 -9.48
C GLY A 56 9.78 2.11 -8.73
N GLY A 57 9.25 0.99 -9.20
CA GLY A 57 9.48 -0.33 -8.61
C GLY A 57 8.49 -0.72 -7.51
N VAL A 58 8.79 -1.76 -6.74
CA VAL A 58 7.89 -2.29 -5.70
C VAL A 58 8.54 -2.21 -4.32
N PRO A 59 7.76 -2.11 -3.24
CA PRO A 59 8.34 -2.07 -1.90
C PRO A 59 9.18 -3.33 -1.62
N PRO A 60 10.38 -3.19 -1.02
CA PRO A 60 11.34 -4.29 -0.86
C PRO A 60 10.86 -5.41 0.08
N SER A 61 9.85 -5.14 0.89
CA SER A 61 9.20 -6.12 1.77
C SER A 61 8.10 -6.94 1.08
N SER A 62 7.79 -6.66 -0.19
CA SER A 62 6.69 -7.32 -0.91
C SER A 62 7.10 -8.73 -1.36
N SER A 63 6.32 -9.73 -0.97
CA SER A 63 6.51 -11.09 -1.47
C SER A 63 6.00 -11.23 -2.92
N PRO A 64 6.58 -12.13 -3.74
CA PRO A 64 6.09 -12.38 -5.10
C PRO A 64 4.60 -12.74 -5.15
N ALA A 65 4.12 -13.51 -4.19
CA ALA A 65 2.70 -13.88 -4.10
C ALA A 65 1.78 -12.67 -3.82
N ALA A 66 2.22 -11.75 -2.95
CA ALA A 66 1.49 -10.52 -2.69
C ALA A 66 1.45 -9.63 -3.94
N LEU A 67 2.58 -9.48 -4.63
CA LEU A 67 2.65 -8.69 -5.87
C LEU A 67 1.76 -9.26 -6.97
N LEU A 68 1.72 -10.59 -7.14
CA LEU A 68 0.81 -11.22 -8.09
C LEU A 68 -0.65 -10.97 -7.75
N LYS A 69 -1.01 -11.04 -6.47
CA LYS A 69 -2.38 -10.74 -6.02
C LYS A 69 -2.77 -9.29 -6.32
N GLU A 70 -1.87 -8.34 -6.05
CA GLU A 70 -2.08 -6.92 -6.33
C GLU A 70 -2.14 -6.65 -7.84
N ALA A 71 -1.26 -7.26 -8.63
CA ALA A 71 -1.29 -7.11 -10.09
C ALA A 71 -2.62 -7.59 -10.68
N VAL A 72 -3.13 -8.75 -10.23
CA VAL A 72 -4.46 -9.25 -10.64
C VAL A 72 -5.57 -8.29 -10.24
N HIS A 73 -5.47 -7.66 -9.07
CA HIS A 73 -6.43 -6.65 -8.65
C HIS A 73 -6.39 -5.39 -9.54
N VAL A 74 -5.20 -4.87 -9.87
CA VAL A 74 -5.03 -3.67 -10.70
C VAL A 74 -5.51 -3.87 -12.13
N ILE A 75 -5.31 -5.05 -12.72
CA ILE A 75 -5.77 -5.35 -14.09
C ILE A 75 -7.23 -5.83 -14.17
N SER A 76 -7.93 -5.88 -13.03
CA SER A 76 -9.30 -6.39 -12.99
C SER A 76 -10.28 -5.41 -13.63
N CYS A 77 -11.38 -5.94 -14.18
CA CYS A 77 -12.45 -5.08 -14.67
C CYS A 77 -13.05 -4.28 -13.51
N GLY A 78 -13.18 -2.97 -13.70
CA GLY A 78 -13.69 -2.06 -12.67
C GLY A 78 -12.62 -1.54 -11.70
N TYR A 79 -11.33 -1.86 -11.88
CA TYR A 79 -10.28 -1.19 -11.11
C TYR A 79 -10.28 0.33 -11.35
N GLU A 80 -10.59 0.74 -12.59
CA GLU A 80 -10.66 2.14 -13.00
C GLU A 80 -11.96 2.84 -12.53
N ASP A 81 -12.94 2.10 -11.99
CA ASP A 81 -14.23 2.67 -11.60
C ASP A 81 -14.09 3.69 -10.47
N LYS A 82 -14.72 4.87 -10.66
CA LYS A 82 -14.67 5.99 -9.70
C LYS A 82 -13.25 6.51 -9.44
N THR A 83 -12.31 6.17 -10.31
CA THR A 83 -10.97 6.74 -10.32
C THR A 83 -10.83 7.76 -11.46
N ASP A 84 -9.71 8.47 -11.49
CA ASP A 84 -9.40 9.45 -12.54
C ASP A 84 -8.77 8.80 -13.77
N TRP A 85 -8.64 7.46 -13.80
CA TRP A 85 -8.19 6.71 -14.97
C TRP A 85 -9.13 6.92 -16.17
N GLY A 86 -8.59 7.17 -17.35
CA GLY A 86 -9.37 7.44 -18.56
C GLY A 86 -10.00 8.83 -18.64
N THR A 87 -9.85 9.66 -17.59
CA THR A 87 -10.36 11.05 -17.58
C THR A 87 -9.24 12.07 -17.41
N GLU A 88 -8.44 11.95 -16.35
CA GLU A 88 -7.25 12.78 -16.11
C GLU A 88 -5.94 11.99 -16.18
N LEU A 89 -5.99 10.66 -16.07
CA LEU A 89 -4.83 9.78 -16.01
C LEU A 89 -4.98 8.61 -17.00
N GLY A 90 -4.16 8.55 -18.05
CA GLY A 90 -4.42 7.61 -19.16
C GLY A 90 -5.86 7.72 -19.69
N TRP A 91 -6.38 6.83 -20.52
CA TRP A 91 -5.97 6.67 -21.91
C TRP A 91 -6.59 7.79 -22.77
N ILE A 92 -5.91 8.10 -23.89
CA ILE A 92 -5.99 9.31 -24.74
C ILE A 92 -7.39 9.72 -25.20
#